data_AF-A0A833A529-F1
#
_entry.id   AF-A0A833A529-F1
#
_cell.length_a   1.000
_cell.length_b   1.000
_cell.length_c   1.000
_cell.angle_alpha   90.00
_cell.angle_beta   90.00
_cell.angle_gamma   90.00
#
_symmetry.space_group_name_H-M   'P 1'
#
loop_
_entity.id
_entity.type
_entity.pdbx_description
1 polymer ?
#
loop_
_entity_poly.entity_id
_entity_poly.type
_entity_poly.pdbx_seq_one_letter_code
_entity_poly.pdbx_strand_id
1 'polypeptide(L)'
;MCGIAGVASLDGSPILFETIFDAISAMRQRGTEHGAGFASYNPAPLDHVRAKLFVVKGEEELVERLIGALTVENIRRIRLSDKVYVDERLLEDYPDPQVMTLLRFLQASRYLDVFKSVGWPEDVAKVYRLWGRSSLAWIGHTRYPTNSPGFQPWLAHPFTSYETAIVHNGDLSSYGANKKFIMYELGLRSFTGNDSEVIAHLITVLARDGLNFEDIVDVLVYGRGPRWARLDGPFAAIFIHGTPRGPIFGAFVDRHHFRPLYVAVEDYHVYVSSEVAAIKRVNPRARPRMLRGGGYVILYPDGELNIRGLMEWKTALTPIPPVDAFDARGKPSNEINKAIAEMLGKRGYAAVKGLEGQRYIANGLGPGKLELWGTLGNASLNLVRGMEVYVYGDVQEDVGDCAENSMVAIYGNAGDSLAQAMRSGEVYVYGNAGNRVGVQMKGGYIVVGGDVGDYLGEFMAGGLILVLGKPGKYIGTGMVGGKIIIRGSIPLTHIGIAPPRSQLEKLIQKLNEIGVIGREELVKALHAKTVDELREALGDAFRF
;
A
#
# COMPACT_ATOMS: atom_id res chain seq x y z
N MET A 1 -7.16 -8.84 1.00
CA MET A 1 -6.85 -7.38 0.98
C MET A 1 -6.85 -6.93 -0.46
N CYS A 2 -7.50 -5.81 -0.79
CA CYS A 2 -7.58 -5.30 -2.16
C CYS A 2 -6.21 -5.20 -2.86
N GLY A 3 -6.23 -5.26 -4.20
CA GLY A 3 -5.06 -5.02 -5.05
C GLY A 3 -5.22 -3.72 -5.83
N ILE A 4 -4.18 -2.89 -5.81
CA ILE A 4 -4.12 -1.64 -6.57
C ILE A 4 -2.88 -1.60 -7.47
N ALA A 5 -3.04 -1.04 -8.65
CA ALA A 5 -1.95 -0.76 -9.57
C ALA A 5 -2.18 0.57 -10.29
N GLY A 6 -1.10 1.17 -10.78
CA GLY A 6 -1.12 2.32 -11.64
C GLY A 6 0.10 2.36 -12.54
N VAL A 7 -0.07 2.97 -13.71
CA VAL A 7 0.98 3.22 -14.68
C VAL A 7 0.78 4.60 -15.29
N ALA A 8 1.85 5.38 -15.39
CA ALA A 8 1.83 6.70 -16.02
C ALA A 8 3.06 6.91 -16.91
N SER A 9 2.87 7.68 -17.97
CA SER A 9 3.90 7.97 -18.95
C SER A 9 4.72 9.19 -18.53
N LEU A 10 6.05 9.09 -18.62
CA LEU A 10 7.00 10.17 -18.35
C LEU A 10 7.24 11.07 -19.57
N ASP A 11 7.11 10.53 -20.77
CA ASP A 11 7.44 11.20 -22.04
C ASP A 11 6.19 11.59 -22.85
N GLY A 12 5.00 11.36 -22.30
CA GLY A 12 3.72 11.63 -22.96
C GLY A 12 3.31 10.55 -23.97
N SER A 13 4.03 9.44 -24.05
CA SER A 13 3.62 8.28 -24.86
C SER A 13 2.32 7.65 -24.34
N PRO A 14 1.40 7.24 -25.24
CA PRO A 14 0.13 6.63 -24.84
C PRO A 14 0.33 5.20 -24.32
N ILE A 15 -0.28 4.88 -23.19
CA ILE A 15 -0.29 3.56 -22.58
C ILE A 15 -1.58 2.84 -22.92
N LEU A 16 -1.46 1.64 -23.50
CA LEU A 16 -2.58 0.74 -23.79
C LEU A 16 -3.20 0.19 -22.49
N PHE A 17 -4.53 0.07 -22.47
CA PHE A 17 -5.32 -0.46 -21.36
C PHE A 17 -4.86 -1.86 -20.90
N GLU A 18 -4.43 -2.69 -21.84
CA GLU A 18 -3.90 -4.04 -21.62
C GLU A 18 -2.80 -4.03 -20.54
N THR A 19 -1.98 -2.97 -20.50
CA THR A 19 -0.94 -2.79 -19.49
C THR A 19 -1.52 -2.80 -18.07
N ILE A 20 -2.49 -1.92 -17.78
CA ILE A 20 -3.06 -1.85 -16.42
C ILE A 20 -3.91 -3.09 -16.11
N PHE A 21 -4.56 -3.67 -17.13
CA PHE A 21 -5.33 -4.89 -17.00
C PHE A 21 -4.45 -6.08 -16.57
N ASP A 22 -3.31 -6.28 -17.23
CA ASP A 22 -2.37 -7.37 -16.92
C ASP A 22 -1.82 -7.24 -15.49
N ALA A 23 -1.48 -6.01 -15.07
CA ALA A 23 -1.03 -5.74 -13.70
C ALA A 23 -2.09 -6.12 -12.65
N ILE A 24 -3.35 -5.71 -12.86
CA ILE A 24 -4.45 -6.05 -11.93
C ILE A 24 -4.77 -7.55 -11.95
N SER A 25 -4.71 -8.18 -13.12
CA SER A 25 -4.96 -9.61 -13.28
C SER A 25 -3.91 -10.47 -12.56
N ALA A 26 -2.65 -10.05 -12.52
CA ALA A 26 -1.61 -10.70 -11.73
C ALA A 26 -1.92 -10.72 -10.22
N MET A 27 -2.69 -9.73 -9.74
CA MET A 27 -3.13 -9.63 -8.34
C MET A 27 -4.54 -10.14 -8.12
N ARG A 28 -5.09 -10.96 -9.01
CA ARG A 28 -6.47 -11.49 -8.88
C ARG A 28 -6.75 -12.08 -7.49
N GLN A 29 -5.77 -12.76 -6.87
CA GLN A 29 -5.87 -13.36 -5.54
C GLN A 29 -6.06 -12.36 -4.39
N ARG A 30 -5.74 -11.09 -4.61
CA ARG A 30 -6.01 -10.01 -3.65
C ARG A 30 -7.50 -9.66 -3.59
N GLY A 31 -8.23 -9.85 -4.67
CA GLY A 31 -9.64 -9.49 -4.78
C GLY A 31 -10.58 -10.68 -4.83
N THR A 32 -11.86 -10.36 -5.01
CA THR A 32 -12.96 -11.29 -5.23
C THR A 32 -13.83 -10.77 -6.37
N GLU A 33 -14.89 -11.49 -6.72
CA GLU A 33 -15.87 -11.07 -7.72
C GLU A 33 -16.75 -9.87 -7.29
N HIS A 34 -16.55 -9.34 -6.08
CA HIS A 34 -17.34 -8.25 -5.50
C HIS A 34 -16.95 -6.84 -5.99
N GLY A 35 -16.06 -6.77 -6.98
CA GLY A 35 -15.88 -5.56 -7.77
C GLY A 35 -14.46 -5.33 -8.27
N ALA A 36 -14.41 -4.71 -9.43
CA ALA A 36 -13.18 -4.22 -10.04
C ALA A 36 -13.46 -2.91 -10.77
N GLY A 37 -12.39 -2.22 -11.12
CA GLY A 37 -12.50 -1.03 -11.94
C GLY A 37 -11.17 -0.42 -12.32
N PHE A 38 -11.27 0.55 -13.20
CA PHE A 38 -10.17 1.27 -13.81
C PHE A 38 -10.53 2.75 -13.94
N ALA A 39 -9.53 3.62 -13.92
CA ALA A 39 -9.67 5.00 -14.30
C ALA A 39 -8.49 5.41 -15.17
N SER A 40 -8.74 6.36 -16.06
CA SER A 40 -7.77 6.89 -17.00
C SER A 40 -7.87 8.40 -17.11
N TYR A 41 -6.77 9.03 -17.52
CA TYR A 41 -6.80 10.40 -18.00
C TYR A 41 -7.32 10.43 -19.44
N ASN A 42 -8.48 11.05 -19.64
CA ASN A 42 -9.13 11.19 -20.93
C ASN A 42 -9.82 12.57 -21.02
N PRO A 43 -9.14 13.57 -21.61
CA PRO A 43 -9.62 14.94 -21.66
C PRO A 43 -10.71 15.21 -22.71
N ALA A 44 -11.05 14.26 -23.58
CA ALA A 44 -11.94 14.54 -24.70
C ALA A 44 -13.41 14.19 -24.36
N PRO A 45 -14.39 15.09 -24.58
CA PRO A 45 -14.26 16.49 -25.01
C PRO A 45 -13.94 17.44 -23.83
N LEU A 46 -13.06 18.42 -24.07
CA LEU A 46 -12.45 19.28 -23.03
C LEU A 46 -13.38 20.38 -22.49
N ASP A 47 -14.35 20.79 -23.29
CA ASP A 47 -15.28 21.89 -23.03
C ASP A 47 -16.49 21.48 -22.18
N HIS A 48 -16.69 20.17 -21.99
CA HIS A 48 -17.83 19.63 -21.27
C HIS A 48 -17.40 18.76 -20.09
N VAL A 49 -18.27 18.65 -19.10
CA VAL A 49 -18.12 17.70 -18.01
C VAL A 49 -18.71 16.35 -18.45
N ARG A 50 -17.87 15.31 -18.55
CA ARG A 50 -18.35 13.95 -18.76
C ARG A 50 -18.87 13.38 -17.45
N ALA A 51 -20.18 13.27 -17.35
CA ALA A 51 -20.85 12.63 -16.24
C ALA A 51 -21.20 11.18 -16.56
N LYS A 52 -20.94 10.29 -15.60
CA LYS A 52 -21.47 8.92 -15.63
C LYS A 52 -22.22 8.67 -14.35
N LEU A 53 -23.45 8.16 -14.45
CA LEU A 53 -24.32 7.94 -13.32
C LEU A 53 -24.79 6.50 -13.29
N PHE A 54 -24.79 5.87 -12.11
CA PHE A 54 -25.51 4.62 -11.91
C PHE A 54 -26.99 4.92 -11.77
N VAL A 55 -27.79 4.41 -12.70
CA VAL A 55 -29.25 4.56 -12.68
C VAL A 55 -29.87 3.20 -12.42
N VAL A 56 -30.73 3.13 -11.40
CA VAL A 56 -31.56 1.95 -11.16
C VAL A 56 -32.83 2.08 -11.97
N LYS A 57 -33.26 1.00 -12.62
CA LYS A 57 -34.48 0.97 -13.41
C LYS A 57 -35.66 1.51 -12.59
N GLY A 58 -36.33 2.54 -13.09
CA GLY A 58 -37.41 3.27 -12.42
C GLY A 58 -37.00 4.67 -11.91
N GLU A 59 -35.72 5.03 -11.95
CA GLU A 59 -35.23 6.35 -11.52
C GLU A 59 -34.94 7.31 -12.69
N GLU A 60 -35.26 6.94 -13.92
CA GLU A 60 -35.02 7.73 -15.14
C GLU A 60 -35.55 9.17 -15.02
N GLU A 61 -36.78 9.32 -14.55
CA GLU A 61 -37.45 10.61 -14.42
C GLU A 61 -36.77 11.51 -13.38
N LEU A 62 -36.26 10.91 -12.29
CA LEU A 62 -35.51 11.65 -11.27
C LEU A 62 -34.20 12.20 -11.84
N VAL A 63 -33.48 11.38 -12.62
CA VAL A 63 -32.23 11.81 -13.28
C VAL A 63 -32.52 12.95 -14.24
N GLU A 64 -33.53 12.80 -15.09
CA GLU A 64 -33.87 13.83 -16.08
C GLU A 64 -34.31 15.14 -15.42
N ARG A 65 -35.11 15.07 -14.34
CA ARG A 65 -35.49 16.27 -13.58
C ARG A 65 -34.30 17.00 -12.96
N LEU A 66 -33.29 16.28 -12.49
CA LEU A 66 -32.17 16.86 -11.73
C LEU A 66 -31.01 17.34 -12.60
N ILE A 67 -30.73 16.66 -13.72
CA ILE A 67 -29.57 17.00 -14.58
C ILE A 67 -29.92 17.15 -16.07
N GLY A 68 -31.18 16.97 -16.47
CA GLY A 68 -31.60 17.09 -17.87
C GLY A 68 -31.32 18.46 -18.46
N ALA A 69 -31.61 19.54 -17.72
CA ALA A 69 -31.33 20.91 -18.14
C ALA A 69 -29.84 21.23 -18.31
N LEU A 70 -28.96 20.50 -17.61
CA LEU A 70 -27.51 20.61 -17.70
C LEU A 70 -26.92 19.71 -18.79
N THR A 71 -27.73 18.77 -19.32
CA THR A 71 -27.29 17.77 -20.30
C THR A 71 -27.26 18.38 -21.69
N VAL A 72 -26.07 18.44 -22.27
CA VAL A 72 -25.86 18.83 -23.67
C VAL A 72 -26.12 17.64 -24.59
N GLU A 73 -25.59 16.47 -24.22
CA GLU A 73 -25.69 15.26 -25.03
C GLU A 73 -25.80 14.01 -24.14
N ASN A 74 -26.71 13.10 -24.51
CA ASN A 74 -26.75 11.75 -23.98
C ASN A 74 -25.87 10.85 -24.86
N ILE A 75 -24.72 10.44 -24.33
CA ILE A 75 -23.69 9.74 -25.12
C ILE A 75 -24.08 8.28 -25.32
N ARG A 76 -24.33 7.56 -24.22
CA ARG A 76 -24.72 6.15 -24.27
C ARG A 76 -25.23 5.65 -22.93
N ARG A 77 -25.93 4.51 -23.01
CA ARG A 77 -26.35 3.71 -21.87
C ARG A 77 -25.62 2.38 -21.83
N ILE A 78 -24.93 2.09 -20.74
CA ILE A 78 -24.13 0.88 -20.55
C ILE A 78 -24.83 -0.02 -19.54
N ARG A 79 -25.39 -1.14 -20.01
CA ARG A 79 -26.08 -2.09 -19.14
C ARG A 79 -25.07 -2.86 -18.28
N LEU A 80 -25.20 -2.78 -16.95
CA LEU A 80 -24.39 -3.57 -16.01
C LEU A 80 -25.13 -4.83 -15.55
N SER A 81 -26.45 -4.74 -15.40
CA SER A 81 -27.33 -5.85 -15.04
C SER A 81 -28.75 -5.59 -15.57
N ASP A 82 -29.72 -6.43 -15.19
CA ASP A 82 -31.14 -6.23 -15.52
C ASP A 82 -31.76 -5.02 -14.80
N LYS A 83 -31.15 -4.57 -13.70
CA LYS A 83 -31.69 -3.52 -12.84
C LYS A 83 -30.86 -2.24 -12.84
N VAL A 84 -29.59 -2.31 -13.23
CA VAL A 84 -28.66 -1.17 -13.13
C VAL A 84 -27.94 -0.97 -14.45
N TYR A 85 -27.84 0.29 -14.88
CA TYR A 85 -27.03 0.72 -16.00
C TYR A 85 -26.26 1.98 -15.65
N VAL A 86 -25.23 2.28 -16.44
CA VAL A 86 -24.54 3.56 -16.41
C VAL A 86 -25.08 4.44 -17.53
N ASP A 87 -25.57 5.62 -17.16
CA ASP A 87 -25.97 6.67 -18.10
C ASP A 87 -24.79 7.63 -18.25
N GLU A 88 -24.24 7.71 -19.47
CA GLU A 88 -23.11 8.59 -19.80
C GLU A 88 -23.62 9.81 -20.55
N ARG A 89 -23.32 11.00 -20.02
CA ARG A 89 -23.80 12.29 -20.51
C ARG A 89 -22.65 13.30 -20.60
N LEU A 90 -22.76 14.22 -21.55
CA LEU A 90 -21.99 15.46 -21.56
C LEU A 90 -22.84 16.56 -20.92
N LEU A 91 -22.25 17.23 -19.95
CA LEU A 91 -22.85 18.30 -19.20
C LEU A 91 -22.15 19.62 -19.52
N GLU A 92 -22.90 20.72 -19.57
CA GLU A 92 -22.36 22.06 -19.83
C GLU A 92 -21.41 22.51 -18.70
N ASP A 93 -21.74 22.16 -17.46
CA ASP A 93 -20.87 22.38 -16.30
C ASP A 93 -21.04 21.28 -15.24
N TYR A 94 -20.33 21.40 -14.12
CA TYR A 94 -20.45 20.44 -13.02
C TYR A 94 -21.83 20.52 -12.35
N PRO A 95 -22.44 19.38 -11.98
CA PRO A 95 -23.68 19.36 -11.21
C PRO A 95 -23.52 20.04 -9.85
N ASP A 96 -24.60 20.66 -9.36
CA ASP A 96 -24.65 21.21 -8.00
C ASP A 96 -24.37 20.10 -6.95
N PRO A 97 -23.63 20.39 -5.86
CA PRO A 97 -23.34 19.40 -4.83
C PRO A 97 -24.56 18.73 -4.19
N GLN A 98 -25.71 19.42 -4.12
CA GLN A 98 -26.97 18.85 -3.66
C GLN A 98 -27.50 17.81 -4.65
N VAL A 99 -27.34 18.05 -5.96
CA VAL A 99 -27.68 17.07 -7.00
C VAL A 99 -26.73 15.88 -6.93
N MET A 100 -25.43 16.12 -6.75
CA MET A 100 -24.44 15.05 -6.54
C MET A 100 -24.74 14.18 -5.30
N THR A 101 -25.37 14.76 -4.28
CA THR A 101 -25.81 14.05 -3.07
C THR A 101 -27.01 13.14 -3.33
N LEU A 102 -27.89 13.51 -4.27
CA LEU A 102 -29.13 12.79 -4.55
C LEU A 102 -28.96 11.68 -5.60
N LEU A 103 -27.98 11.83 -6.49
CA LEU A 103 -27.71 10.87 -7.56
C LEU A 103 -26.42 10.08 -7.31
N ARG A 104 -26.30 8.90 -7.92
CA ARG A 104 -25.13 8.03 -7.78
C ARG A 104 -24.14 8.26 -8.92
N PHE A 105 -23.31 9.28 -8.78
CA PHE A 105 -22.25 9.56 -9.76
C PHE A 105 -21.13 8.51 -9.68
N LEU A 106 -20.79 7.96 -10.83
CA LEU A 106 -19.53 7.25 -11.07
C LEU A 106 -18.39 8.26 -11.30
N GLN A 107 -18.68 9.31 -12.06
CA GLN A 107 -17.79 10.45 -12.27
C GLN A 107 -18.58 11.69 -12.70
N ALA A 108 -17.99 12.85 -12.48
CA ALA A 108 -18.31 14.10 -13.17
C ALA A 108 -16.97 14.84 -13.34
N SER A 109 -16.36 14.72 -14.52
CA SER A 109 -14.99 15.19 -14.75
C SER A 109 -14.80 15.63 -16.21
N ARG A 110 -13.93 16.62 -16.42
CA ARG A 110 -13.49 17.04 -17.76
C ARG A 110 -12.29 16.23 -18.27
N TYR A 111 -11.53 15.60 -17.37
CA TYR A 111 -10.25 14.99 -17.69
C TYR A 111 -10.18 13.49 -17.44
N LEU A 112 -11.18 12.87 -16.81
CA LEU A 112 -11.14 11.49 -16.38
C LEU A 112 -12.18 10.63 -17.08
N ASP A 113 -11.83 9.35 -17.27
CA ASP A 113 -12.75 8.31 -17.73
C ASP A 113 -12.62 7.08 -16.82
N VAL A 114 -13.68 6.80 -16.07
CA VAL A 114 -13.75 5.82 -14.98
C VAL A 114 -14.74 4.71 -15.33
N PHE A 115 -14.37 3.49 -14.97
CA PHE A 115 -15.07 2.26 -15.28
C PHE A 115 -15.07 1.37 -14.05
N LYS A 116 -16.24 1.00 -13.53
CA LYS A 116 -16.31 0.04 -12.43
C LYS A 116 -17.63 -0.70 -12.44
N SER A 117 -17.61 -1.92 -11.91
CA SER A 117 -18.79 -2.75 -11.72
C SER A 117 -18.49 -3.84 -10.69
N VAL A 118 -19.54 -4.59 -10.32
CA VAL A 118 -19.38 -5.93 -9.72
C VAL A 118 -18.86 -6.89 -10.80
N GLY A 119 -18.03 -7.86 -10.42
CA GLY A 119 -17.37 -8.81 -11.30
C GLY A 119 -15.84 -8.73 -11.23
N TRP A 120 -15.20 -9.58 -12.04
CA TRP A 120 -13.75 -9.59 -12.19
C TRP A 120 -13.28 -8.46 -13.13
N PRO A 121 -11.98 -8.09 -13.09
CA PRO A 121 -11.43 -7.06 -13.98
C PRO A 121 -11.76 -7.26 -15.46
N GLU A 122 -11.75 -8.52 -15.91
CA GLU A 122 -12.14 -8.96 -17.28
C GLU A 122 -13.60 -8.61 -17.62
N ASP A 123 -14.52 -8.81 -16.66
CA ASP A 123 -15.94 -8.55 -16.86
C ASP A 123 -16.17 -7.05 -17.04
N VAL A 124 -15.50 -6.24 -16.22
CA VAL A 124 -15.53 -4.77 -16.33
C VAL A 124 -14.94 -4.31 -17.67
N ALA A 125 -13.78 -4.85 -18.07
CA ALA A 125 -13.14 -4.52 -19.34
C ALA A 125 -14.06 -4.80 -20.54
N LYS A 126 -14.77 -5.92 -20.52
CA LYS A 126 -15.75 -6.31 -21.56
C LYS A 126 -16.95 -5.36 -21.60
N VAL A 127 -17.57 -5.10 -20.46
CA VAL A 127 -18.76 -4.25 -20.37
C VAL A 127 -18.50 -2.83 -20.90
N TYR A 128 -17.33 -2.27 -20.56
CA TYR A 128 -16.95 -0.91 -20.98
C TYR A 128 -16.15 -0.85 -22.29
N ARG A 129 -15.88 -2.01 -22.93
CA ARG A 129 -15.11 -2.13 -24.19
C ARG A 129 -13.74 -1.42 -24.11
N LEU A 130 -12.92 -1.82 -23.13
CA LEU A 130 -11.67 -1.12 -22.81
C LEU A 130 -10.47 -1.55 -23.67
N TRP A 131 -10.53 -2.71 -24.32
CA TRP A 131 -9.45 -3.22 -25.16
C TRP A 131 -9.09 -2.27 -26.31
N GLY A 132 -7.79 -2.05 -26.51
CA GLY A 132 -7.25 -1.11 -27.49
C GLY A 132 -7.38 0.37 -27.14
N ARG A 133 -7.98 0.73 -25.99
CA ARG A 133 -8.00 2.14 -25.53
C ARG A 133 -6.63 2.51 -24.97
N SER A 134 -6.24 3.76 -25.14
CA SER A 134 -4.98 4.30 -24.61
C SER A 134 -5.17 5.56 -23.78
N SER A 135 -4.26 5.82 -22.85
CA SER A 135 -4.23 7.01 -21.99
C SER A 135 -2.81 7.31 -21.53
N LEU A 136 -2.54 8.53 -21.07
CA LEU A 136 -1.27 8.91 -20.44
C LEU A 136 -1.10 8.34 -19.03
N ALA A 137 -2.20 7.98 -18.36
CA ALA A 137 -2.17 7.39 -17.04
C ALA A 137 -3.36 6.46 -16.84
N TRP A 138 -3.11 5.32 -16.20
CA TRP A 138 -4.12 4.37 -15.79
C TRP A 138 -3.95 4.01 -14.32
N ILE A 139 -5.07 3.85 -13.62
CA ILE A 139 -5.13 3.19 -12.31
C ILE A 139 -6.17 2.08 -12.34
N GLY A 140 -5.94 1.03 -11.56
CA GLY A 140 -6.82 -0.13 -11.49
C GLY A 140 -6.97 -0.66 -10.07
N HIS A 141 -8.07 -1.37 -9.83
CA HIS A 141 -8.37 -1.97 -8.55
C HIS A 141 -9.11 -3.29 -8.67
N THR A 142 -8.76 -4.25 -7.81
CA THR A 142 -9.55 -5.46 -7.54
C THR A 142 -9.92 -5.53 -6.05
N ARG A 143 -11.21 -5.70 -5.75
CA ARG A 143 -11.78 -5.48 -4.42
C ARG A 143 -11.88 -6.76 -3.60
N TYR A 144 -11.52 -6.67 -2.32
CA TYR A 144 -11.86 -7.65 -1.30
C TYR A 144 -12.74 -6.95 -0.25
N PRO A 145 -14.05 -7.23 -0.18
CA PRO A 145 -14.93 -6.55 0.76
C PRO A 145 -14.52 -6.83 2.21
N THR A 146 -14.41 -5.78 3.01
CA THR A 146 -14.16 -5.87 4.46
C THR A 146 -15.37 -5.38 5.24
N ASN A 147 -15.78 -4.12 5.02
CA ASN A 147 -16.80 -3.46 5.85
C ASN A 147 -18.04 -3.00 5.07
N SER A 148 -18.00 -2.97 3.73
CA SER A 148 -19.10 -2.50 2.89
C SER A 148 -19.70 -3.64 2.05
N PRO A 149 -21.02 -3.62 1.80
CA PRO A 149 -21.66 -4.69 1.04
C PRO A 149 -21.05 -4.88 -0.37
N GLY A 150 -20.89 -6.13 -0.80
CA GLY A 150 -20.15 -6.50 -2.01
C GLY A 150 -20.95 -6.48 -3.32
N PHE A 151 -22.23 -6.08 -3.27
CA PHE A 151 -23.21 -6.43 -4.32
C PHE A 151 -23.66 -5.25 -5.21
N GLN A 152 -23.23 -4.02 -4.93
CA GLN A 152 -23.61 -2.85 -5.73
C GLN A 152 -22.41 -2.27 -6.47
N PRO A 153 -22.56 -1.90 -7.75
CA PRO A 153 -21.42 -1.45 -8.57
C PRO A 153 -20.85 -0.10 -8.12
N TRP A 154 -21.64 0.78 -7.50
CA TRP A 154 -21.13 2.06 -6.96
C TRP A 154 -20.22 1.91 -5.74
N LEU A 155 -20.23 0.74 -5.09
CA LEU A 155 -19.33 0.42 -3.97
C LEU A 155 -17.96 -0.10 -4.42
N ALA A 156 -17.80 -0.40 -5.71
CA ALA A 156 -16.50 -0.75 -6.28
C ALA A 156 -15.61 0.50 -6.44
N HIS A 157 -14.30 0.28 -6.53
CA HIS A 157 -13.31 1.29 -6.89
C HIS A 157 -13.11 1.33 -8.42
N PRO A 158 -12.57 2.42 -8.98
CA PRO A 158 -12.11 3.66 -8.34
C PRO A 158 -13.23 4.55 -7.80
N PHE A 159 -12.89 5.44 -6.87
CA PHE A 159 -13.74 6.56 -6.46
C PHE A 159 -13.26 7.85 -7.11
N THR A 160 -14.17 8.80 -7.29
CA THR A 160 -13.89 10.07 -7.94
C THR A 160 -14.40 11.24 -7.11
N SER A 161 -13.69 12.37 -7.19
CA SER A 161 -14.19 13.67 -6.78
C SER A 161 -13.73 14.70 -7.79
N TYR A 162 -14.65 15.12 -8.66
CA TYR A 162 -14.35 16.02 -9.78
C TYR A 162 -13.16 15.47 -10.59
N GLU A 163 -12.05 16.20 -10.63
CA GLU A 163 -10.85 15.84 -11.41
C GLU A 163 -9.91 14.86 -10.71
N THR A 164 -10.27 14.33 -9.55
CA THR A 164 -9.47 13.31 -8.85
C THR A 164 -10.13 11.94 -8.95
N ALA A 165 -9.42 10.93 -9.46
CA ALA A 165 -9.78 9.52 -9.33
C ALA A 165 -8.76 8.81 -8.42
N ILE A 166 -9.22 7.88 -7.60
CA ILE A 166 -8.37 7.18 -6.63
C ILE A 166 -8.73 5.70 -6.46
N VAL A 167 -7.70 4.89 -6.30
CA VAL A 167 -7.77 3.51 -5.83
C VAL A 167 -7.00 3.39 -4.52
N HIS A 168 -7.49 2.57 -3.61
CA HIS A 168 -6.92 2.47 -2.27
C HIS A 168 -7.07 1.06 -1.71
N ASN A 169 -6.05 0.64 -0.97
CA ASN A 169 -6.05 -0.59 -0.19
C ASN A 169 -5.75 -0.20 1.25
N GLY A 170 -6.71 -0.40 2.16
CA GLY A 170 -6.62 0.13 3.52
C GLY A 170 -7.96 0.22 4.23
N ASP A 171 -7.93 0.80 5.42
CA ASP A 171 -9.09 1.14 6.25
C ASP A 171 -8.76 2.40 7.06
N LEU A 172 -9.56 3.46 6.97
CA LEU A 172 -9.27 4.72 7.66
C LEU A 172 -9.99 4.81 9.02
N SER A 173 -9.22 4.85 10.09
CA SER A 173 -9.75 5.14 11.44
C SER A 173 -10.25 6.59 11.57
N SER A 174 -9.75 7.51 10.75
CA SER A 174 -10.16 8.93 10.76
C SER A 174 -11.36 9.26 9.84
N TYR A 175 -12.02 8.26 9.25
CA TYR A 175 -13.12 8.44 8.29
C TYR A 175 -14.17 9.47 8.75
N GLY A 176 -14.70 9.31 9.96
CA GLY A 176 -15.81 10.14 10.46
C GLY A 176 -15.46 11.62 10.61
N ALA A 177 -14.22 11.94 11.00
CA ALA A 177 -13.74 13.30 11.15
C ALA A 177 -13.60 13.97 9.77
N ASN A 178 -12.94 13.29 8.83
CA ASN A 178 -12.75 13.79 7.47
C ASN A 178 -14.07 13.93 6.72
N LYS A 179 -15.00 12.99 6.87
CA LYS A 179 -16.35 13.09 6.30
C LYS A 179 -17.06 14.36 6.75
N LYS A 180 -17.06 14.68 8.05
CA LYS A 180 -17.72 15.89 8.57
C LYS A 180 -17.09 17.16 7.99
N PHE A 181 -15.77 17.18 7.87
CA PHE A 181 -15.06 18.29 7.24
C PHE A 181 -15.50 18.47 5.76
N ILE A 182 -15.51 17.40 4.97
CA ILE A 182 -15.95 17.44 3.56
C ILE A 182 -17.41 17.91 3.42
N MET A 183 -18.30 17.47 4.32
CA MET A 183 -19.71 17.90 4.31
C MET A 183 -19.82 19.43 4.44
N TYR A 184 -18.97 20.03 5.27
CA TYR A 184 -18.94 21.48 5.49
C TYR A 184 -18.35 22.22 4.28
N GLU A 185 -17.27 21.68 3.70
CA GLU A 185 -16.53 22.37 2.63
C GLU A 185 -17.16 22.22 1.24
N LEU A 186 -17.70 21.04 0.93
CA LEU A 186 -18.26 20.74 -0.39
C LEU A 186 -19.79 20.74 -0.39
N GLY A 187 -20.45 20.89 0.76
CA GLY A 187 -21.91 20.84 0.87
C GLY A 187 -22.53 19.46 0.60
N LEU A 188 -21.71 18.40 0.48
CA LEU A 188 -22.15 17.03 0.25
C LEU A 188 -22.84 16.48 1.50
N ARG A 189 -23.94 15.72 1.33
CA ARG A 189 -24.66 15.13 2.48
C ARG A 189 -24.77 13.60 2.45
N SER A 190 -24.42 12.98 1.32
CA SER A 190 -24.50 11.53 1.13
C SER A 190 -23.12 11.00 0.75
N PHE A 191 -22.77 9.84 1.30
CA PHE A 191 -21.50 9.16 1.09
C PHE A 191 -21.76 7.66 1.05
N THR A 192 -20.98 6.95 0.25
CA THR A 192 -21.06 5.49 0.12
C THR A 192 -20.58 4.74 1.35
N GLY A 193 -19.83 5.39 2.24
CA GLY A 193 -19.18 4.73 3.38
C GLY A 193 -17.79 4.22 3.09
N ASN A 194 -17.23 4.45 1.89
CA ASN A 194 -15.90 3.98 1.53
C ASN A 194 -14.84 5.07 1.77
N ASP A 195 -13.74 4.68 2.39
CA ASP A 195 -12.61 5.57 2.70
C ASP A 195 -12.06 6.30 1.48
N SER A 196 -12.03 5.62 0.34
CA SER A 196 -11.46 6.15 -0.90
C SER A 196 -12.24 7.32 -1.46
N GLU A 197 -13.56 7.38 -1.23
CA GLU A 197 -14.40 8.54 -1.55
C GLU A 197 -13.94 9.76 -0.74
N VAL A 198 -13.72 9.56 0.56
CA VAL A 198 -13.23 10.61 1.46
C VAL A 198 -11.84 11.10 1.04
N ILE A 199 -10.92 10.20 0.71
CA ILE A 199 -9.57 10.60 0.26
C ILE A 199 -9.65 11.40 -1.05
N ALA A 200 -10.50 10.99 -2.01
CA ALA A 200 -10.68 11.73 -3.26
C ALA A 200 -11.16 13.16 -3.01
N HIS A 201 -12.16 13.33 -2.13
CA HIS A 201 -12.67 14.66 -1.77
C HIS A 201 -11.62 15.52 -1.07
N LEU A 202 -10.82 14.96 -0.16
CA LEU A 202 -9.76 15.71 0.52
C LEU A 202 -8.70 16.21 -0.46
N ILE A 203 -8.23 15.35 -1.37
CA ILE A 203 -7.28 15.76 -2.42
C ILE A 203 -7.89 16.88 -3.26
N THR A 204 -9.16 16.77 -3.66
CA THR A 204 -9.82 17.81 -4.45
C THR A 204 -9.97 19.13 -3.68
N VAL A 205 -10.31 19.11 -2.39
CA VAL A 205 -10.39 20.33 -1.57
C VAL A 205 -9.02 20.98 -1.45
N LEU A 206 -7.99 20.22 -1.11
CA LEU A 206 -6.64 20.76 -0.90
C LEU A 206 -5.99 21.23 -2.22
N ALA A 207 -6.27 20.57 -3.34
CA ALA A 207 -5.84 21.02 -4.67
C ALA A 207 -6.54 22.32 -5.08
N ARG A 208 -7.83 22.50 -4.74
CA ARG A 208 -8.56 23.76 -4.96
C ARG A 208 -8.01 24.92 -4.12
N ASP A 209 -7.44 24.62 -2.95
CA ASP A 209 -6.73 25.60 -2.13
C ASP A 209 -5.36 26.02 -2.72
N GLY A 210 -4.93 25.38 -3.81
CA GLY A 210 -3.68 25.70 -4.51
C GLY A 210 -2.44 25.03 -3.92
N LEU A 211 -2.59 24.02 -3.06
CA LEU A 211 -1.45 23.22 -2.58
C LEU A 211 -0.89 22.36 -3.73
N ASN A 212 0.44 22.21 -3.76
CA ASN A 212 1.08 21.17 -4.58
C ASN A 212 0.83 19.78 -3.98
N PHE A 213 1.05 18.72 -4.76
CA PHE A 213 0.63 17.37 -4.37
C PHE A 213 1.52 16.73 -3.30
N GLU A 214 2.76 17.18 -3.14
CA GLU A 214 3.64 16.81 -2.03
C GLU A 214 3.10 17.35 -0.71
N ASP A 215 2.71 18.62 -0.68
CA ASP A 215 2.12 19.28 0.48
C ASP A 215 0.75 18.68 0.82
N ILE A 216 -0.06 18.32 -0.20
CA ILE A 216 -1.30 17.57 0.00
C ILE A 216 -1.01 16.25 0.71
N VAL A 217 -0.01 15.47 0.25
CA VAL A 217 0.37 14.23 0.92
C VAL A 217 0.85 14.50 2.34
N ASP A 218 1.61 15.57 2.60
CA ASP A 218 2.08 15.90 3.94
C ASP A 218 0.97 16.31 4.90
N VAL A 219 -0.02 17.07 4.42
CA VAL A 219 -1.26 17.36 5.17
C VAL A 219 -1.98 16.05 5.49
N LEU A 220 -2.23 15.22 4.47
CA LEU A 220 -2.98 13.98 4.64
C LEU A 220 -2.29 12.98 5.57
N VAL A 221 -0.98 12.79 5.45
CA VAL A 221 -0.22 11.76 6.18
C VAL A 221 0.18 12.23 7.57
N TYR A 222 0.59 13.49 7.72
CA TYR A 222 1.13 14.01 8.98
C TYR A 222 0.21 15.00 9.71
N GLY A 223 -0.90 15.43 9.09
CA GLY A 223 -1.77 16.47 9.64
C GLY A 223 -1.09 17.83 9.76
N ARG A 224 -0.04 18.07 8.96
CA ARG A 224 0.73 19.32 8.97
C ARG A 224 0.15 20.27 7.93
N GLY A 225 -0.77 21.14 8.32
CA GLY A 225 -1.26 22.20 7.44
C GLY A 225 -2.69 22.66 7.75
N PRO A 226 -3.31 23.41 6.82
CA PRO A 226 -4.61 24.02 7.05
C PRO A 226 -5.72 22.95 7.12
N ARG A 227 -6.85 23.35 7.70
CA ARG A 227 -8.12 22.58 7.70
C ARG A 227 -8.14 21.23 8.44
N TRP A 228 -7.07 20.86 9.16
CA TRP A 228 -6.97 19.64 9.99
C TRP A 228 -7.31 18.32 9.27
N ALA A 229 -7.24 18.30 7.92
CA ALA A 229 -7.39 17.09 7.14
C ALA A 229 -6.27 16.11 7.50
N ARG A 230 -6.62 14.89 7.89
CA ARG A 230 -5.64 13.86 8.23
C ARG A 230 -6.19 12.46 8.06
N LEU A 231 -5.42 11.64 7.35
CA LEU A 231 -5.63 10.20 7.24
C LEU A 231 -4.92 9.51 8.41
N ASP A 232 -5.66 8.66 9.11
CA ASP A 232 -5.13 7.79 10.14
C ASP A 232 -5.71 6.39 9.90
N GLY A 233 -4.94 5.35 10.22
CA GLY A 233 -5.22 3.97 9.84
C GLY A 233 -4.31 3.45 8.73
N PRO A 234 -4.38 2.14 8.43
CA PRO A 234 -3.58 1.50 7.40
C PRO A 234 -4.06 1.88 5.99
N PHE A 235 -3.19 2.44 5.14
CA PHE A 235 -3.56 2.73 3.75
C PHE A 235 -2.38 2.79 2.79
N ALA A 236 -2.65 2.37 1.55
CA ALA A 236 -1.88 2.70 0.36
C ALA A 236 -2.86 3.20 -0.70
N ALA A 237 -2.50 4.26 -1.41
CA ALA A 237 -3.35 4.92 -2.38
C ALA A 237 -2.60 5.24 -3.67
N ILE A 238 -3.30 5.17 -4.80
CA ILE A 238 -2.83 5.64 -6.11
C ILE A 238 -3.95 6.49 -6.71
N PHE A 239 -3.62 7.68 -7.20
CA PHE A 239 -4.58 8.62 -7.75
C PHE A 239 -4.11 9.20 -9.10
N ILE A 240 -5.09 9.67 -9.87
CA ILE A 240 -4.90 10.56 -11.01
C ILE A 240 -5.67 11.83 -10.69
N HIS A 241 -5.00 12.98 -10.78
CA HIS A 241 -5.66 14.28 -10.82
C HIS A 241 -5.53 14.88 -12.22
N GLY A 242 -6.65 15.08 -12.90
CA GLY A 242 -6.68 15.60 -14.25
C GLY A 242 -6.48 17.11 -14.30
N THR A 243 -5.64 17.57 -15.23
CA THR A 243 -5.48 19.00 -15.53
C THR A 243 -5.54 19.23 -17.05
N PRO A 244 -5.73 20.48 -17.51
CA PRO A 244 -5.61 20.82 -18.94
C PRO A 244 -4.25 20.47 -19.55
N ARG A 245 -3.19 20.44 -18.75
CA ARG A 245 -1.81 20.20 -19.21
C ARG A 245 -1.46 18.71 -19.27
N GLY A 246 -2.25 17.84 -18.63
CA GLY A 246 -1.98 16.42 -18.48
C GLY A 246 -2.38 15.89 -17.10
N PRO A 247 -2.22 14.59 -16.84
CA PRO A 247 -2.47 14.02 -15.53
C PRO A 247 -1.35 14.35 -14.54
N ILE A 248 -1.73 14.64 -13.30
CA ILE A 248 -0.85 14.44 -12.16
C ILE A 248 -1.12 13.03 -11.66
N PHE A 249 -0.10 12.17 -11.73
CA PHE A 249 -0.20 10.79 -11.24
C PHE A 249 0.52 10.70 -9.92
N GLY A 250 -0.16 10.20 -8.89
CA GLY A 250 0.42 10.14 -7.56
C GLY A 250 0.12 8.86 -6.82
N ALA A 251 1.02 8.50 -5.91
CA ALA A 251 0.85 7.36 -5.03
C ALA A 251 1.52 7.62 -3.69
N PHE A 252 0.92 7.15 -2.60
CA PHE A 252 1.43 7.38 -1.25
C PHE A 252 0.92 6.34 -0.26
N VAL A 253 1.62 6.22 0.87
CA VAL A 253 1.36 5.22 1.91
C VAL A 253 1.24 5.85 3.29
N ASP A 254 0.57 5.15 4.19
CA ASP A 254 0.48 5.54 5.59
C ASP A 254 1.85 5.60 6.29
N ARG A 255 1.93 6.30 7.42
CA ARG A 255 3.18 6.55 8.16
C ARG A 255 3.87 5.27 8.65
N HIS A 256 3.11 4.22 8.88
CA HIS A 256 3.59 2.96 9.45
C HIS A 256 3.64 1.83 8.41
N HIS A 257 3.37 2.15 7.13
CA HIS A 257 3.38 1.24 5.98
C HIS A 257 2.69 -0.09 6.31
N PHE A 258 1.42 -0.03 6.71
CA PHE A 258 0.64 -1.26 6.95
C PHE A 258 0.17 -1.94 5.66
N ARG A 259 0.25 -1.22 4.54
CA ARG A 259 -0.20 -1.65 3.23
C ARG A 259 0.95 -1.48 2.24
N PRO A 260 1.36 -2.56 1.55
CA PRO A 260 2.54 -2.51 0.70
C PRO A 260 2.28 -1.70 -0.56
N LEU A 261 3.31 -0.98 -1.00
CA LEU A 261 3.34 -0.30 -2.28
C LEU A 261 4.75 -0.32 -2.87
N TYR A 262 4.84 -0.83 -4.09
CA TYR A 262 6.07 -0.95 -4.87
C TYR A 262 6.05 0.00 -6.03
N VAL A 263 7.21 0.58 -6.34
CA VAL A 263 7.39 1.61 -7.37
C VAL A 263 8.54 1.20 -8.27
N ALA A 264 8.35 1.27 -9.57
CA ALA A 264 9.38 1.05 -10.57
C ALA A 264 9.36 2.20 -11.59
N VAL A 265 10.54 2.61 -12.06
CA VAL A 265 10.69 3.71 -13.03
C VAL A 265 11.61 3.19 -14.14
N GLU A 266 11.01 2.71 -15.22
CA GLU A 266 11.71 2.09 -16.33
C GLU A 266 10.99 2.38 -17.65
N ASP A 267 11.74 2.38 -18.75
CA ASP A 267 11.18 2.46 -20.11
C ASP A 267 10.19 3.63 -20.30
N TYR A 268 10.51 4.82 -19.76
CA TYR A 268 9.68 6.03 -19.80
C TYR A 268 8.33 5.92 -19.08
N HIS A 269 8.18 4.97 -18.16
CA HIS A 269 6.97 4.78 -17.37
C HIS A 269 7.27 4.77 -15.88
N VAL A 270 6.30 5.22 -15.10
CA VAL A 270 6.22 5.00 -13.65
C VAL A 270 5.19 3.92 -13.40
N TYR A 271 5.61 2.82 -12.78
CA TYR A 271 4.74 1.73 -12.35
C TYR A 271 4.58 1.76 -10.84
N VAL A 272 3.36 1.61 -10.36
CA VAL A 272 3.06 1.50 -8.93
C VAL A 272 2.12 0.33 -8.70
N SER A 273 2.40 -0.53 -7.72
CA SER A 273 1.50 -1.64 -7.40
C SER A 273 1.63 -2.16 -5.98
N SER A 274 0.58 -2.82 -5.47
CA SER A 274 0.65 -3.57 -4.21
C SER A 274 1.65 -4.73 -4.24
N GLU A 275 2.01 -5.25 -5.42
CA GLU A 275 2.89 -6.41 -5.57
C GLU A 275 3.89 -6.27 -6.71
N VAL A 276 5.10 -6.81 -6.50
CA VAL A 276 6.14 -6.90 -7.53
C VAL A 276 5.65 -7.68 -8.76
N ALA A 277 4.87 -8.75 -8.55
CA ALA A 277 4.32 -9.56 -9.63
C ALA A 277 3.49 -8.78 -10.65
N ALA A 278 2.74 -7.77 -10.19
CA ALA A 278 1.95 -6.94 -11.08
C ALA A 278 2.82 -6.09 -12.01
N ILE A 279 3.92 -5.54 -11.48
CA ILE A 279 4.84 -4.73 -12.28
C ILE A 279 5.65 -5.62 -13.21
N LYS A 280 6.16 -6.77 -12.73
CA LYS A 280 6.92 -7.71 -13.57
C LYS A 280 6.07 -8.35 -14.66
N ARG A 281 4.76 -8.54 -14.43
CA ARG A 281 3.83 -9.03 -15.45
C ARG A 281 3.77 -8.12 -16.68
N VAL A 282 3.86 -6.80 -16.48
CA VAL A 282 3.79 -5.80 -17.56
C VAL A 282 5.17 -5.43 -18.09
N ASN A 283 6.17 -5.37 -17.22
CA ASN A 283 7.55 -5.11 -17.57
C ASN A 283 8.48 -6.08 -16.81
N PRO A 284 8.86 -7.22 -17.41
CA PRO A 284 9.72 -8.21 -16.76
C PRO A 284 11.11 -7.71 -16.38
N ARG A 285 11.57 -6.58 -16.97
CA ARG A 285 12.88 -5.97 -16.67
C ARG A 285 12.82 -4.93 -15.56
N ALA A 286 11.62 -4.50 -15.17
CA ALA A 286 11.43 -3.53 -14.11
C ALA A 286 12.07 -4.01 -12.81
N ARG A 287 12.54 -3.06 -12.00
CA ARG A 287 13.16 -3.29 -10.70
C ARG A 287 12.35 -2.58 -9.62
N PRO A 288 11.15 -3.09 -9.28
CA PRO A 288 10.29 -2.44 -8.31
C PRO A 288 10.98 -2.28 -6.97
N ARG A 289 10.74 -1.19 -6.27
CA ARG A 289 11.28 -0.86 -4.95
C ARG A 289 10.14 -0.57 -3.99
N MET A 290 10.26 -1.01 -2.75
CA MET A 290 9.24 -0.74 -1.73
C MET A 290 9.28 0.72 -1.28
N LEU A 291 8.12 1.32 -1.13
CA LEU A 291 7.95 2.66 -0.56
C LEU A 291 7.92 2.57 0.97
N ARG A 292 8.71 3.36 1.69
CA ARG A 292 8.71 3.41 3.16
C ARG A 292 7.51 4.19 3.68
N GLY A 293 7.20 4.02 4.97
CA GLY A 293 6.10 4.71 5.64
C GLY A 293 6.13 6.24 5.45
N GLY A 294 5.00 6.81 5.05
CA GLY A 294 4.84 8.22 4.68
C GLY A 294 5.53 8.65 3.37
N GLY A 295 6.07 7.69 2.61
CA GLY A 295 6.62 7.91 1.29
C GLY A 295 5.55 8.21 0.23
N TYR A 296 6.00 8.81 -0.86
CA TYR A 296 5.16 9.11 -2.02
C TYR A 296 5.94 9.04 -3.34
N VAL A 297 5.19 9.00 -4.43
CA VAL A 297 5.63 9.24 -5.81
C VAL A 297 4.62 10.18 -6.44
N ILE A 298 5.06 11.32 -6.95
CA ILE A 298 4.22 12.28 -7.67
C ILE A 298 4.88 12.56 -9.02
N LEU A 299 4.12 12.39 -10.11
CA LEU A 299 4.51 12.74 -11.47
C LEU A 299 3.61 13.88 -11.97
N TYR A 300 4.23 14.97 -12.39
CA TYR A 300 3.57 16.14 -12.95
C TYR A 300 3.49 16.09 -14.49
N PRO A 301 2.57 16.87 -15.11
CA PRO A 301 2.37 16.87 -16.56
C PRO A 301 3.57 17.27 -17.40
N ASP A 302 4.54 17.98 -16.81
CA ASP A 302 5.79 18.39 -17.46
C ASP A 302 6.91 17.33 -17.37
N GLY A 303 6.61 16.17 -16.76
CA GLY A 303 7.56 15.08 -16.56
C GLY A 303 8.35 15.17 -15.26
N GLU A 304 8.13 16.20 -14.42
CA GLU A 304 8.76 16.26 -13.11
C GLU A 304 8.28 15.10 -12.21
N LEU A 305 9.23 14.29 -11.73
CA LEU A 305 8.98 13.11 -10.91
C LEU A 305 9.61 13.28 -9.53
N ASN A 306 8.76 13.45 -8.51
CA ASN A 306 9.17 13.60 -7.12
C ASN A 306 8.88 12.32 -6.33
N ILE A 307 9.93 11.76 -5.72
CA ILE A 307 9.86 10.51 -4.98
C ILE A 307 10.43 10.69 -3.58
N ARG A 308 9.66 10.30 -2.56
CA ARG A 308 10.12 10.27 -1.17
C ARG A 308 9.97 8.89 -0.57
N GLY A 309 11.03 8.40 0.09
CA GLY A 309 10.98 7.18 0.88
C GLY A 309 11.13 5.88 0.08
N LEU A 310 11.65 5.91 -1.14
CA LEU A 310 11.88 4.70 -1.91
C LEU A 310 13.10 3.92 -1.39
N MET A 311 12.92 2.64 -1.07
CA MET A 311 13.98 1.81 -0.50
C MET A 311 15.10 1.52 -1.51
N GLU A 312 16.36 1.68 -1.11
CA GLU A 312 17.50 1.30 -1.95
C GLU A 312 17.70 -0.22 -2.00
N TRP A 313 17.97 -0.75 -3.20
CA TRP A 313 18.35 -2.14 -3.40
C TRP A 313 19.82 -2.34 -3.04
N LYS A 314 20.09 -3.26 -2.10
CA LYS A 314 21.42 -3.89 -1.97
C LYS A 314 21.38 -5.25 -2.65
N THR A 315 22.13 -5.40 -3.74
CA THR A 315 22.17 -6.63 -4.53
C THR A 315 23.48 -7.37 -4.27
N ALA A 316 23.39 -8.66 -3.95
CA ALA A 316 24.55 -9.54 -3.90
C ALA A 316 24.82 -10.17 -5.28
N LEU A 317 26.05 -10.62 -5.50
CA LEU A 317 26.35 -11.51 -6.62
C LEU A 317 25.60 -12.83 -6.42
N THR A 318 24.82 -13.22 -7.42
CA THR A 318 24.05 -14.47 -7.39
C THR A 318 24.71 -15.54 -8.25
N PRO A 319 24.73 -16.80 -7.80
CA PRO A 319 25.20 -17.91 -8.61
C PRO A 319 24.25 -18.16 -9.79
N ILE A 320 24.76 -18.83 -10.83
CA ILE A 320 23.95 -19.24 -11.97
C ILE A 320 23.00 -20.36 -11.52
N PRO A 321 21.69 -20.30 -11.85
CA PRO A 321 20.76 -21.38 -11.55
C PRO A 321 21.18 -22.71 -12.18
N PRO A 322 20.97 -23.85 -11.50
CA PRO A 322 21.15 -25.17 -12.09
C PRO A 322 20.36 -25.34 -13.40
N VAL A 323 20.89 -26.16 -14.31
CA VAL A 323 20.27 -26.42 -15.62
C VAL A 323 18.88 -27.05 -15.45
N ASP A 324 18.73 -27.92 -14.45
CA ASP A 324 17.50 -28.64 -14.11
C ASP A 324 16.57 -27.87 -13.14
N ALA A 325 16.86 -26.59 -12.84
CA ALA A 325 15.98 -25.75 -12.04
C ALA A 325 14.63 -25.52 -12.76
N PHE A 326 13.53 -25.69 -12.02
CA PHE A 326 12.18 -25.46 -12.52
C PHE A 326 11.98 -23.99 -12.88
N ASP A 327 11.40 -23.71 -14.05
CA ASP A 327 11.15 -22.34 -14.53
C ASP A 327 9.76 -21.86 -14.08
N ALA A 328 9.73 -20.88 -13.18
CA ALA A 328 8.52 -20.35 -12.58
C ALA A 328 7.86 -19.23 -13.40
N ARG A 329 8.48 -18.74 -14.50
CA ARG A 329 7.98 -17.58 -15.25
C ARG A 329 6.57 -17.82 -15.77
N GLY A 330 5.65 -16.91 -15.44
CA GLY A 330 4.24 -17.01 -15.80
C GLY A 330 3.49 -18.22 -15.20
N LYS A 331 4.10 -18.98 -14.28
CA LYS A 331 3.48 -20.14 -13.63
C LYS A 331 2.73 -19.73 -12.35
N PRO A 332 1.57 -20.34 -12.06
CA PRO A 332 0.86 -20.11 -10.82
C PRO A 332 1.54 -20.82 -9.63
N SER A 333 1.36 -20.28 -8.42
CA SER A 333 2.00 -20.80 -7.19
C SER A 333 1.76 -22.27 -6.92
N ASN A 334 0.59 -22.81 -7.26
CA ASN A 334 0.26 -24.23 -7.05
C ASN A 334 1.12 -25.16 -7.92
N GLU A 335 1.40 -24.78 -9.17
CA GLU A 335 2.27 -25.55 -10.06
C GLU A 335 3.72 -25.52 -9.56
N ILE A 336 4.19 -24.33 -9.16
CA ILE A 336 5.54 -24.14 -8.59
C ILE A 336 5.69 -24.99 -7.32
N ASN A 337 4.73 -24.91 -6.39
CA ASN A 337 4.77 -25.68 -5.14
C ASN A 337 4.73 -27.18 -5.36
N LYS A 338 3.94 -27.66 -6.33
CA LYS A 338 3.92 -29.08 -6.70
C LYS A 338 5.29 -29.53 -7.22
N ALA A 339 5.92 -28.74 -8.09
CA ALA A 339 7.26 -29.03 -8.60
C ALA A 339 8.31 -29.07 -7.47
N ILE A 340 8.28 -28.10 -6.55
CA ILE A 340 9.18 -28.07 -5.38
C ILE A 340 8.99 -29.34 -4.55
N ALA A 341 7.75 -29.69 -4.20
CA ALA A 341 7.47 -30.87 -3.38
C ALA A 341 7.94 -32.18 -4.04
N GLU A 342 7.74 -32.33 -5.36
CA GLU A 342 8.21 -33.49 -6.11
C GLU A 342 9.74 -33.59 -6.15
N MET A 343 10.44 -32.46 -6.35
CA MET A 343 11.91 -32.42 -6.35
C MET A 343 12.48 -32.75 -4.96
N LEU A 344 11.92 -32.15 -3.90
CA LEU A 344 12.29 -32.45 -2.51
C LEU A 344 12.05 -33.92 -2.16
N GLY A 345 10.88 -34.48 -2.53
CA GLY A 345 10.55 -35.88 -2.24
C GLY A 345 11.47 -36.90 -2.92
N LYS A 346 11.99 -36.57 -4.12
CA LYS A 346 12.87 -37.48 -4.87
C LYS A 346 14.33 -37.45 -4.40
N ARG A 347 14.86 -36.27 -4.04
CA ARG A 347 16.31 -36.11 -3.80
C ARG A 347 16.68 -35.17 -2.66
N GLY A 348 15.73 -34.68 -1.87
CA GLY A 348 15.96 -33.74 -0.78
C GLY A 348 16.41 -32.34 -1.23
N TYR A 349 16.35 -32.04 -2.52
CA TYR A 349 16.84 -30.80 -3.13
C TYR A 349 15.92 -30.31 -4.26
N ALA A 350 15.53 -29.04 -4.17
CA ALA A 350 14.73 -28.35 -5.19
C ALA A 350 15.38 -27.02 -5.59
N ALA A 351 15.26 -26.68 -6.88
CA ALA A 351 15.76 -25.43 -7.44
C ALA A 351 14.71 -24.83 -8.35
N VAL A 352 14.41 -23.53 -8.17
CA VAL A 352 13.40 -22.81 -8.94
C VAL A 352 13.97 -21.47 -9.41
N LYS A 353 13.85 -21.18 -10.69
CA LYS A 353 14.31 -19.92 -11.30
C LYS A 353 13.18 -19.13 -11.92
N GLY A 354 13.41 -17.82 -12.08
CA GLY A 354 12.45 -16.94 -12.75
C GLY A 354 11.22 -16.64 -11.91
N LEU A 355 11.40 -16.52 -10.59
CA LEU A 355 10.35 -16.05 -9.70
C LEU A 355 10.09 -14.55 -9.92
N GLU A 356 8.81 -14.20 -10.03
CA GLU A 356 8.33 -12.88 -10.42
C GLU A 356 7.49 -12.23 -9.32
N GLY A 357 7.42 -12.80 -8.11
CA GLY A 357 6.58 -12.34 -7.00
C GLY A 357 5.37 -13.24 -6.74
N GLN A 358 5.40 -14.51 -7.18
CA GLN A 358 4.35 -15.47 -6.87
C GLN A 358 4.25 -15.69 -5.35
N ARG A 359 3.01 -15.70 -4.84
CA ARG A 359 2.69 -15.82 -3.41
C ARG A 359 2.78 -17.25 -2.89
N TYR A 360 2.92 -17.42 -1.59
CA TYR A 360 2.75 -18.69 -0.88
C TYR A 360 3.70 -19.80 -1.35
N ILE A 361 4.90 -19.44 -1.76
CA ILE A 361 5.87 -20.40 -2.28
C ILE A 361 6.50 -21.17 -1.11
N ALA A 362 6.47 -22.49 -1.21
CA ALA A 362 7.06 -23.44 -0.27
C ALA A 362 6.53 -23.37 1.19
N ASN A 363 5.28 -22.97 1.38
CA ASN A 363 4.66 -22.99 2.71
C ASN A 363 4.46 -24.42 3.24
N GLY A 364 4.79 -24.62 4.51
CA GLY A 364 4.62 -25.91 5.20
C GLY A 364 5.54 -27.02 4.67
N LEU A 365 6.53 -26.70 3.84
CA LEU A 365 7.47 -27.68 3.31
C LEU A 365 8.64 -27.95 4.26
N GLY A 366 9.35 -29.04 3.98
CA GLY A 366 10.56 -29.47 4.67
C GLY A 366 10.48 -30.92 5.19
N PRO A 367 11.62 -31.53 5.54
CA PRO A 367 12.98 -30.97 5.47
C PRO A 367 13.57 -31.01 4.04
N GLY A 368 14.70 -30.33 3.82
CA GLY A 368 15.46 -30.37 2.57
C GLY A 368 16.04 -29.03 2.15
N LYS A 369 16.84 -29.04 1.07
CA LYS A 369 17.48 -27.84 0.51
C LYS A 369 16.66 -27.24 -0.63
N LEU A 370 16.43 -25.92 -0.59
CA LEU A 370 15.67 -25.18 -1.58
C LEU A 370 16.44 -23.95 -2.04
N GLU A 371 16.63 -23.81 -3.36
CA GLU A 371 17.25 -22.64 -3.97
C GLU A 371 16.30 -21.93 -4.93
N LEU A 372 16.17 -20.61 -4.76
CA LEU A 372 15.14 -19.79 -5.40
C LEU A 372 15.79 -18.58 -6.07
N TRP A 373 15.61 -18.40 -7.39
CA TRP A 373 16.12 -17.23 -8.13
C TRP A 373 15.00 -16.33 -8.61
N GLY A 374 15.14 -15.03 -8.36
CA GLY A 374 14.17 -13.99 -8.72
C GLY A 374 13.56 -13.33 -7.49
N THR A 375 12.35 -12.78 -7.64
CA THR A 375 11.62 -12.16 -6.53
C THR A 375 10.61 -13.14 -5.96
N LEU A 376 10.73 -13.47 -4.67
CA LEU A 376 9.80 -14.32 -3.95
C LEU A 376 8.62 -13.47 -3.44
N GLY A 377 7.39 -13.89 -3.74
CA GLY A 377 6.20 -13.14 -3.35
C GLY A 377 5.78 -13.33 -1.91
N ASN A 378 4.72 -12.62 -1.53
CA ASN A 378 4.24 -12.51 -0.16
C ASN A 378 3.92 -13.87 0.48
N ALA A 379 4.07 -13.92 1.81
CA ALA A 379 3.65 -15.05 2.64
C ALA A 379 4.26 -16.38 2.18
N SER A 380 5.52 -16.34 1.73
CA SER A 380 6.28 -17.50 1.26
C SER A 380 7.22 -18.01 2.36
N LEU A 381 7.57 -19.29 2.31
CA LEU A 381 8.37 -19.97 3.33
C LEU A 381 7.73 -19.95 4.73
N ASN A 382 6.40 -19.78 4.80
CA ASN A 382 5.69 -19.79 6.06
C ASN A 382 5.52 -21.24 6.53
N LEU A 383 5.65 -21.48 7.84
CA LEU A 383 5.53 -22.80 8.47
C LEU A 383 6.56 -23.84 7.99
N VAL A 384 7.67 -23.41 7.38
CA VAL A 384 8.74 -24.33 6.96
C VAL A 384 9.44 -24.96 8.16
N ARG A 385 9.84 -26.22 8.01
CA ARG A 385 10.48 -27.01 9.08
C ARG A 385 11.69 -27.80 8.60
N GLY A 386 12.85 -27.59 9.22
CA GLY A 386 14.06 -28.35 8.88
C GLY A 386 14.58 -28.06 7.47
N MET A 387 14.33 -26.87 6.93
CA MET A 387 14.76 -26.50 5.57
C MET A 387 16.04 -25.67 5.57
N GLU A 388 16.83 -25.86 4.51
CA GLU A 388 17.96 -25.01 4.15
C GLU A 388 17.58 -24.23 2.88
N VAL A 389 17.29 -22.94 3.00
CA VAL A 389 16.72 -22.13 1.92
C VAL A 389 17.67 -21.02 1.52
N TYR A 390 17.94 -20.91 0.22
CA TYR A 390 18.67 -19.79 -0.36
C TYR A 390 17.81 -19.06 -1.38
N VAL A 391 17.59 -17.77 -1.15
CA VAL A 391 16.90 -16.88 -2.08
C VAL A 391 17.92 -15.97 -2.73
N TYR A 392 18.15 -16.18 -4.03
CA TYR A 392 19.01 -15.39 -4.89
C TYR A 392 18.19 -14.27 -5.55
N GLY A 393 17.85 -13.29 -4.71
CA GLY A 393 17.01 -12.15 -5.05
C GLY A 393 16.22 -11.71 -3.84
N ASP A 394 15.08 -11.09 -4.10
CA ASP A 394 14.36 -10.32 -3.10
C ASP A 394 13.12 -11.03 -2.63
N VAL A 395 12.68 -10.72 -1.41
CA VAL A 395 11.47 -11.29 -0.84
C VAL A 395 10.50 -10.19 -0.46
N GLN A 396 9.20 -10.39 -0.73
CA GLN A 396 8.15 -9.46 -0.33
C GLN A 396 7.73 -9.66 1.13
N GLU A 397 6.54 -9.21 1.51
CA GLU A 397 6.08 -9.20 2.90
C GLU A 397 5.82 -10.61 3.46
N ASP A 398 5.96 -10.73 4.78
CA ASP A 398 5.57 -11.90 5.58
C ASP A 398 6.28 -13.20 5.15
N VAL A 399 7.56 -13.11 4.80
CA VAL A 399 8.36 -14.30 4.48
C VAL A 399 8.92 -14.95 5.73
N GLY A 400 8.71 -16.26 5.88
CA GLY A 400 9.24 -17.04 7.00
C GLY A 400 8.36 -17.02 8.25
N ASP A 401 7.06 -16.73 8.14
CA ASP A 401 6.14 -16.75 9.29
C ASP A 401 6.16 -18.13 9.96
N CYS A 402 6.30 -18.16 11.29
CA CYS A 402 6.32 -19.37 12.09
C CYS A 402 7.35 -20.42 11.64
N ALA A 403 8.45 -20.00 10.98
CA ALA A 403 9.54 -20.89 10.61
C ALA A 403 10.15 -21.58 11.85
N GLU A 404 10.53 -22.85 11.68
CA GLU A 404 11.05 -23.69 12.75
C GLU A 404 12.24 -24.52 12.26
N ASN A 405 13.32 -24.53 13.04
CA ASN A 405 14.54 -25.32 12.79
C ASN A 405 15.04 -25.22 11.33
N SER A 406 14.88 -24.06 10.70
CA SER A 406 15.21 -23.83 9.29
C SER A 406 16.22 -22.69 9.18
N MET A 407 17.10 -22.77 8.18
CA MET A 407 17.98 -21.68 7.78
C MET A 407 17.44 -21.04 6.50
N VAL A 408 17.23 -19.73 6.49
CA VAL A 408 16.79 -18.95 5.33
C VAL A 408 17.79 -17.84 5.05
N ALA A 409 18.53 -17.93 3.95
CA ALA A 409 19.47 -16.92 3.50
C ALA A 409 18.92 -16.17 2.28
N ILE A 410 18.76 -14.86 2.42
CA ILE A 410 18.22 -13.95 1.39
C ILE A 410 19.36 -13.06 0.87
N TYR A 411 19.78 -13.31 -0.37
CA TYR A 411 20.81 -12.55 -1.10
C TYR A 411 20.20 -11.32 -1.81
N GLY A 412 19.33 -10.62 -1.11
CA GLY A 412 18.59 -9.45 -1.59
C GLY A 412 17.98 -8.69 -0.42
N ASN A 413 16.86 -8.04 -0.65
CA ASN A 413 16.13 -7.29 0.39
C ASN A 413 14.85 -8.01 0.77
N ALA A 414 14.33 -7.69 1.95
CA ALA A 414 13.09 -8.24 2.48
C ALA A 414 12.03 -7.16 2.68
N GLY A 415 10.77 -7.52 2.43
CA GLY A 415 9.62 -6.69 2.75
C GLY A 415 9.33 -6.63 4.26
N ASP A 416 8.11 -6.19 4.59
CA ASP A 416 7.65 -6.09 5.97
C ASP A 416 7.38 -7.46 6.61
N SER A 417 7.36 -7.51 7.94
CA SER A 417 7.01 -8.70 8.73
C SER A 417 7.87 -9.93 8.44
N LEU A 418 9.11 -9.75 7.99
CA LEU A 418 10.06 -10.86 7.81
C LEU A 418 10.18 -11.66 9.11
N ALA A 419 10.08 -12.99 9.00
CA ALA A 419 10.20 -13.95 10.10
C ALA A 419 9.24 -13.68 11.27
N GLN A 420 8.01 -13.26 10.95
CA GLN A 420 6.93 -13.15 11.91
C GLN A 420 6.77 -14.45 12.70
N ALA A 421 6.55 -14.35 14.02
CA ALA A 421 6.28 -15.47 14.91
C ALA A 421 7.26 -16.66 14.82
N MET A 422 8.49 -16.43 14.31
CA MET A 422 9.54 -17.44 14.16
C MET A 422 9.83 -18.12 15.50
N ARG A 423 9.96 -19.45 15.47
CA ARG A 423 10.08 -20.28 16.68
C ARG A 423 11.52 -20.70 16.97
N SER A 424 12.28 -21.03 15.94
CA SER A 424 13.70 -21.41 16.02
C SER A 424 14.33 -21.37 14.62
N GLY A 425 15.65 -21.55 14.53
CA GLY A 425 16.39 -21.50 13.26
C GLY A 425 17.08 -20.15 13.03
N GLU A 426 17.40 -19.87 11.77
CA GLU A 426 18.26 -18.76 11.37
C GLU A 426 17.74 -18.07 10.11
N VAL A 427 17.67 -16.75 10.11
CA VAL A 427 17.32 -15.93 8.94
C VAL A 427 18.41 -14.90 8.71
N TYR A 428 18.97 -14.89 7.50
CA TYR A 428 20.02 -13.98 7.08
C TYR A 428 19.54 -13.14 5.91
N VAL A 429 19.65 -11.81 6.01
CA VAL A 429 19.34 -10.88 4.93
C VAL A 429 20.59 -10.11 4.56
N TYR A 430 21.04 -10.23 3.32
CA TYR A 430 22.18 -9.46 2.82
C TYR A 430 21.87 -7.96 2.77
N GLY A 431 20.71 -7.61 2.23
CA GLY A 431 20.27 -6.24 2.05
C GLY A 431 19.49 -5.67 3.24
N ASN A 432 18.55 -4.79 2.91
CA ASN A 432 17.66 -4.13 3.84
C ASN A 432 16.40 -4.98 4.11
N ALA A 433 15.68 -4.69 5.19
CA ALA A 433 14.37 -5.29 5.48
C ALA A 433 13.32 -4.21 5.84
N GLY A 434 12.04 -4.56 5.69
CA GLY A 434 10.91 -3.67 5.95
C GLY A 434 10.64 -3.42 7.44
N ASN A 435 9.43 -2.96 7.72
CA ASN A 435 8.89 -2.80 9.07
C ASN A 435 8.63 -4.16 9.73
N ARG A 436 8.57 -4.22 11.06
CA ARG A 436 8.10 -5.39 11.83
C ARG A 436 8.92 -6.68 11.65
N VAL A 437 10.20 -6.55 11.32
CA VAL A 437 11.11 -7.71 11.30
C VAL A 437 11.10 -8.40 12.66
N GLY A 438 10.82 -9.70 12.68
CA GLY A 438 10.77 -10.51 13.91
C GLY A 438 9.58 -10.20 14.82
N VAL A 439 8.49 -9.64 14.29
CA VAL A 439 7.27 -9.40 15.07
C VAL A 439 6.76 -10.72 15.69
N GLN A 440 6.46 -10.73 16.98
CA GLN A 440 6.04 -11.92 17.75
C GLN A 440 7.05 -13.08 17.77
N MET A 441 8.31 -12.86 17.40
CA MET A 441 9.35 -13.88 17.40
C MET A 441 9.51 -14.52 18.79
N LYS A 442 9.59 -15.86 18.84
CA LYS A 442 9.70 -16.66 20.07
C LYS A 442 11.10 -17.24 20.27
N GLY A 443 11.87 -17.41 19.20
CA GLY A 443 13.23 -17.98 19.26
C GLY A 443 13.91 -17.97 17.90
N GLY A 444 15.20 -18.34 17.88
CA GLY A 444 16.05 -18.32 16.68
C GLY A 444 16.87 -17.04 16.53
N TYR A 445 17.45 -16.87 15.35
CA TYR A 445 18.36 -15.77 15.01
C TYR A 445 17.92 -15.07 13.73
N ILE A 446 17.85 -13.74 13.75
CA ILE A 446 17.66 -12.92 12.54
C ILE A 446 18.86 -11.98 12.42
N VAL A 447 19.52 -11.98 11.26
CA VAL A 447 20.64 -11.07 10.97
C VAL A 447 20.33 -10.28 9.69
N VAL A 448 20.29 -8.95 9.80
CA VAL A 448 20.08 -8.05 8.65
C VAL A 448 21.33 -7.23 8.39
N GLY A 449 21.89 -7.37 7.19
CA GLY A 449 23.10 -6.67 6.75
C GLY A 449 22.90 -5.18 6.48
N GLY A 450 21.68 -4.80 6.10
CA GLY A 450 21.27 -3.44 5.81
C GLY A 450 20.38 -2.80 6.88
N ASP A 451 19.61 -1.81 6.43
CA ASP A 451 18.69 -1.05 7.26
C ASP A 451 17.41 -1.85 7.50
N VAL A 452 16.73 -1.59 8.61
CA VAL A 452 15.40 -2.14 8.91
C VAL A 452 14.40 -1.02 9.15
N GLY A 453 13.13 -1.29 8.87
CA GLY A 453 12.03 -0.35 9.09
C GLY A 453 11.66 -0.13 10.56
N ASP A 454 10.47 0.44 10.76
CA ASP A 454 9.87 0.68 12.07
C ASP A 454 9.40 -0.64 12.72
N TYR A 455 9.18 -0.61 14.04
CA TYR A 455 8.61 -1.73 14.82
C TYR A 455 9.46 -3.01 14.81
N LEU A 456 10.79 -2.88 14.71
CA LEU A 456 11.73 -4.00 14.83
C LEU A 456 11.49 -4.78 16.13
N GLY A 457 11.22 -6.10 16.05
CA GLY A 457 10.99 -6.96 17.21
C GLY A 457 9.74 -6.61 18.01
N GLU A 458 8.71 -6.05 17.37
CA GLU A 458 7.42 -5.78 18.01
C GLU A 458 6.83 -7.08 18.61
N PHE A 459 6.40 -7.04 19.87
CA PHE A 459 5.89 -8.21 20.62
C PHE A 459 6.84 -9.43 20.69
N MET A 460 8.15 -9.23 20.50
CA MET A 460 9.14 -10.31 20.61
C MET A 460 9.12 -10.93 22.03
N ALA A 461 9.07 -12.26 22.07
CA ALA A 461 9.06 -13.06 23.29
C ALA A 461 10.37 -13.84 23.52
N GLY A 462 11.20 -14.01 22.48
CA GLY A 462 12.50 -14.68 22.57
C GLY A 462 13.29 -14.64 21.26
N GLY A 463 14.54 -15.11 21.30
CA GLY A 463 15.46 -15.09 20.15
C GLY A 463 16.44 -13.92 20.16
N LEU A 464 17.20 -13.78 19.06
CA LEU A 464 18.16 -12.70 18.85
C LEU A 464 17.97 -12.08 17.47
N ILE A 465 17.85 -10.75 17.42
CA ILE A 465 17.87 -9.97 16.18
C ILE A 465 19.15 -9.12 16.15
N LEU A 466 19.95 -9.22 15.10
CA LEU A 466 21.14 -8.42 14.84
C LEU A 466 20.93 -7.56 13.59
N VAL A 467 21.07 -6.25 13.75
CA VAL A 467 20.96 -5.28 12.65
C VAL A 467 22.30 -4.59 12.44
N LEU A 468 22.85 -4.70 11.24
CA LEU A 468 24.12 -4.05 10.88
C LEU A 468 23.91 -2.66 10.28
N GLY A 469 22.76 -2.36 9.70
CA GLY A 469 22.40 -1.01 9.24
C GLY A 469 21.68 -0.18 10.30
N LYS A 470 20.86 0.76 9.83
CA LYS A 470 20.05 1.65 10.68
C LYS A 470 18.64 1.10 10.87
N PRO A 471 18.12 1.05 12.11
CA PRO A 471 16.73 0.74 12.36
C PRO A 471 15.83 1.98 12.24
N GLY A 472 14.54 1.73 12.02
CA GLY A 472 13.49 2.73 12.15
C GLY A 472 13.17 3.08 13.61
N LYS A 473 11.92 3.45 13.85
CA LYS A 473 11.37 3.82 15.17
C LYS A 473 10.62 2.65 15.82
N TYR A 474 10.22 2.84 17.08
CA TYR A 474 9.37 1.91 17.83
C TYR A 474 9.98 0.52 18.06
N ILE A 475 11.31 0.45 18.16
CA ILE A 475 12.09 -0.77 18.33
C ILE A 475 11.70 -1.46 19.64
N GLY A 476 11.40 -2.76 19.59
CA GLY A 476 11.06 -3.57 20.76
C GLY A 476 9.72 -3.21 21.40
N THR A 477 8.80 -2.58 20.67
CA THR A 477 7.48 -2.24 21.20
C THR A 477 6.74 -3.50 21.67
N GLY A 478 6.39 -3.57 22.95
CA GLY A 478 5.71 -4.73 23.53
C GLY A 478 6.58 -5.98 23.68
N MET A 479 7.91 -5.86 23.57
CA MET A 479 8.84 -6.97 23.78
C MET A 479 8.76 -7.46 25.24
N VAL A 480 8.64 -8.78 25.42
CA VAL A 480 8.62 -9.46 26.73
C VAL A 480 9.82 -10.38 26.95
N GLY A 481 10.61 -10.64 25.91
CA GLY A 481 11.83 -11.44 26.00
C GLY A 481 12.66 -11.42 24.72
N GLY A 482 13.86 -11.99 24.77
CA GLY A 482 14.82 -12.00 23.65
C GLY A 482 15.86 -10.88 23.73
N LYS A 483 16.60 -10.66 22.63
CA LYS A 483 17.61 -9.60 22.51
C LYS A 483 17.59 -8.97 21.11
N ILE A 484 17.74 -7.65 21.06
CA ILE A 484 17.96 -6.90 19.81
C ILE A 484 19.31 -6.19 19.93
N ILE A 485 20.20 -6.44 18.96
CA ILE A 485 21.53 -5.82 18.87
C ILE A 485 21.58 -4.99 17.59
N ILE A 486 21.90 -3.71 17.73
CA ILE A 486 22.03 -2.78 16.61
C ILE A 486 23.47 -2.29 16.57
N ARG A 487 24.09 -2.32 15.39
CA ARG A 487 25.42 -1.77 15.20
C ARG A 487 25.37 -0.24 15.26
N GLY A 488 26.08 0.34 16.21
CA GLY A 488 26.19 1.79 16.39
C GLY A 488 25.26 2.32 17.49
N SER A 489 24.88 3.59 17.38
CA SER A 489 24.05 4.28 18.36
C SER A 489 22.71 4.67 17.73
N ILE A 490 21.64 4.62 18.52
CA ILE A 490 20.29 5.04 18.12
C ILE A 490 19.74 6.07 19.12
N PRO A 491 18.88 7.00 18.67
CA PRO A 491 18.16 7.87 19.60
C PRO A 491 17.28 7.05 20.55
N LEU A 492 17.25 7.39 21.84
CA LEU A 492 16.38 6.72 22.81
C LEU A 492 14.90 6.82 22.44
N THR A 493 14.51 7.88 21.73
CA THR A 493 13.14 8.08 21.21
C THR A 493 12.72 7.05 20.16
N HIS A 494 13.64 6.24 19.65
CA HIS A 494 13.33 5.14 18.73
C HIS A 494 12.98 3.83 19.46
N ILE A 495 13.18 3.74 20.78
CA ILE A 495 12.92 2.53 21.56
C ILE A 495 11.50 2.58 22.11
N GLY A 496 10.70 1.58 21.75
CA GLY A 496 9.31 1.44 22.16
C GLY A 496 8.40 2.59 21.72
N ILE A 497 7.17 2.59 22.22
CA ILE A 497 6.26 3.72 22.11
C ILE A 497 6.41 4.56 23.37
N ALA A 498 6.76 5.84 23.21
CA ALA A 498 6.86 6.76 24.33
C ALA A 498 5.47 6.93 25.01
N PRO A 499 5.40 6.84 26.35
CA PRO A 499 4.15 7.07 27.05
C PRO A 499 3.69 8.54 26.86
N PRO A 500 2.38 8.81 26.92
CA PRO A 500 1.88 10.18 26.95
C PRO A 500 2.55 10.99 28.07
N ARG A 501 2.85 12.28 27.81
CA ARG A 501 3.48 13.17 28.79
C ARG A 501 2.76 13.17 30.15
N SER A 502 1.43 13.12 30.15
CA SER A 502 0.64 13.09 31.38
C SER A 502 0.85 11.82 32.22
N GLN A 503 1.17 10.68 31.60
CA GLN A 503 1.53 9.47 32.34
C GLN A 503 2.95 9.57 32.91
N LEU A 504 3.87 10.14 32.14
CA LEU A 504 5.24 10.38 32.58
C LEU A 504 5.27 11.35 33.78
N GLU A 505 4.51 12.45 33.72
CA GLU A 505 4.40 13.42 34.82
C GLU A 505 3.86 12.77 36.10
N LYS A 506 2.86 11.88 35.99
CA LYS A 506 2.34 11.11 37.13
C LYS A 506 3.40 10.17 37.72
N LEU A 507 4.18 9.49 36.87
CA LEU A 507 5.27 8.63 37.32
C LEU A 507 6.34 9.44 38.08
N ILE A 508 6.78 10.57 37.51
CA ILE A 508 7.78 11.45 38.12
C ILE A 508 7.28 11.97 39.49
N GLN A 509 6.02 12.40 39.57
CA GLN A 509 5.41 12.78 40.85
C GLN A 509 5.44 11.62 41.84
N LYS A 510 5.11 10.40 41.38
CA LYS A 510 5.11 9.22 42.25
C LYS A 510 6.50 8.87 42.76
N LEU A 511 7.54 8.98 41.93
CA LEU A 511 8.94 8.78 42.34
C LEU A 511 9.34 9.74 43.47
N ASN A 512 8.86 10.98 43.44
CA ASN A 512 9.09 11.92 44.54
C ASN A 512 8.31 11.54 45.81
N GLU A 513 7.02 11.17 45.69
CA GLU A 513 6.19 10.74 46.82
C GLU A 513 6.79 9.55 47.59
N ILE A 514 7.42 8.61 46.87
CA ILE A 514 8.06 7.42 47.47
C ILE A 514 9.53 7.67 47.86
N GLY A 515 10.04 8.89 47.69
CA GLY A 515 11.39 9.29 48.09
C GLY A 515 12.52 8.82 47.19
N VAL A 516 12.24 8.35 45.97
CA VAL A 516 13.27 7.96 44.99
C VAL A 516 13.97 9.19 44.39
N ILE A 517 13.25 10.30 44.24
CA ILE A 517 13.81 11.59 43.81
C ILE A 517 13.43 12.73 44.76
N GLY A 518 14.30 13.72 44.89
CA GLY A 518 14.08 14.94 45.66
C GLY A 518 13.21 15.98 44.93
N ARG A 519 12.85 17.05 45.66
CA ARG A 519 11.99 18.12 45.11
C ARG A 519 12.65 18.89 43.96
N GLU A 520 13.97 19.05 44.00
CA GLU A 520 14.70 19.75 42.93
C GLU A 520 14.72 18.94 41.63
N GLU A 521 14.98 17.63 41.73
CA GLU A 521 14.95 16.68 40.62
C GLU A 521 13.54 16.59 40.01
N LEU A 522 12.50 16.53 40.84
CA LEU A 522 11.10 16.61 40.41
C LEU A 522 10.84 17.84 39.52
N VAL A 523 11.25 19.03 39.98
CA VAL A 523 11.02 20.27 39.22
C VAL A 523 11.77 20.24 37.89
N LYS A 524 13.05 19.82 37.88
CA LYS A 524 13.84 19.70 36.65
C LYS A 524 13.19 18.69 35.67
N ALA A 525 12.79 17.53 36.17
CA ALA A 525 12.20 16.46 35.37
C ALA A 525 10.86 16.86 34.73
N LEU A 526 10.00 17.57 35.47
CA LEU A 526 8.72 18.06 34.92
C LEU A 526 8.88 19.15 33.85
N HIS A 527 9.98 19.91 33.88
CA HIS A 527 10.30 20.94 32.89
C HIS A 527 11.08 20.41 31.68
N ALA A 528 11.59 19.18 31.75
CA ALA A 528 12.30 18.55 30.65
C ALA A 528 11.44 18.51 29.37
N LYS A 529 12.06 18.93 28.27
CA LYS A 529 11.50 18.92 26.90
C LYS A 529 12.07 17.79 26.07
N THR A 530 13.20 17.22 26.48
CA THR A 530 13.87 16.11 25.79
C THR A 530 14.11 14.92 26.72
N VAL A 531 14.32 13.74 26.14
CA VAL A 531 14.67 12.53 26.90
C VAL A 531 16.02 12.67 27.59
N ASP A 532 16.97 13.40 26.96
CA ASP A 532 18.29 13.64 27.55
C ASP A 532 18.19 14.58 28.76
N GLU A 533 17.42 15.66 28.68
CA GLU A 533 17.14 16.54 29.82
C GLU A 533 16.45 15.79 30.96
N LEU A 534 15.51 14.90 30.62
CA LEU A 534 14.83 14.07 31.62
C LEU A 534 15.79 13.09 32.30
N ARG A 535 16.67 12.46 31.52
CA ARG A 535 17.71 11.57 32.04
C ARG A 535 18.69 12.30 32.95
N GLU A 536 19.10 13.51 32.56
CA GLU A 536 19.96 14.35 33.39
C GLU A 536 19.26 14.77 34.69
N ALA A 537 17.97 15.11 34.62
CA ALA A 537 17.18 15.51 35.78
C ALA A 537 16.95 14.37 36.78
N LEU A 538 16.75 13.14 36.29
CA LEU A 538 16.46 11.97 37.13
C LEU A 538 17.70 11.17 37.54
N GLY A 539 18.85 11.37 36.88
CA GLY A 539 20.08 10.64 37.19
C GLY A 539 19.88 9.12 37.20
N ASP A 540 20.25 8.46 38.29
CA ASP A 540 20.08 7.00 38.46
C ASP A 540 18.60 6.57 38.49
N ALA A 541 17.69 7.45 38.92
CA ALA A 541 16.26 7.18 38.94
C ALA A 541 15.63 7.09 37.54
N PHE A 542 16.34 7.49 36.48
CA PHE A 542 15.87 7.32 35.10
C PHE A 542 15.74 5.85 34.68
N ARG A 543 16.42 4.93 35.39
CA ARG A 543 16.36 3.48 35.13
C ARG A 543 15.21 2.79 35.87
N PHE A 544 14.54 3.50 36.78
CA PHE A 544 13.39 3.04 37.56
C PHE A 544 12.11 3.17 36.73
#